data_AF-A0AAU7RKF0-F1
#
_entry.id   AF-A0AAU7RKF0-F1
#
_cell.length_a   1.000
_cell.length_b   1.000
_cell.length_c   1.000
_cell.angle_alpha   90.00
_cell.angle_beta   90.00
_cell.angle_gamma   90.00
#
_symmetry.space_group_name_H-M   'P 1'
#
loop_
_entity.id
_entity.type
_entity.pdbx_description
1 polymer ?
#
loop_
_entity_poly.entity_id
_entity_poly.type
_entity_poly.pdbx_seq_one_letter_code
_entity_poly.pdbx_strand_id
1 'polypeptide(L)'
;MIDKLRARDDTDYRLSLLKDIEKGDHTALSRFGDVESLTEPAVRGMLETLASEVRHVTAMAGGLAYDDGGNSVRTLVLLNLWHPKLALWEPFLEFLEESRVSKDDLVGCLSVLGRASLKITADSERLAAPLRRLMTEKGGEGEWLFGEWADVRGLAAEALFAVDPDSVTEEDIWTLMRGSSGQQHSAARIIARREKAEEFGLLVALSASDDTSTRAIVANRLAGWVSRGIAGARASALLNTMLDSGGTELPRAVVAHAQGAPKDDGMTQIIDRYKDHLSATVRNAIRSIQERAEPEVS
;
A
#
# COMPACT_ATOMS: atom_id res chain seq x y z
N MET A 1 -22.01 3.33 2.81
CA MET A 1 -21.64 4.13 4.00
C MET A 1 -22.63 3.89 5.15
N ILE A 2 -23.94 3.92 4.88
CA ILE A 2 -25.00 3.63 5.88
C ILE A 2 -24.85 2.23 6.50
N ASP A 3 -24.59 1.19 5.70
CA ASP A 3 -24.45 -0.18 6.22
C ASP A 3 -23.24 -0.36 7.16
N LYS A 4 -22.13 0.35 6.91
CA LYS A 4 -20.94 0.31 7.78
C LYS A 4 -21.18 0.99 9.13
N LEU A 5 -21.94 2.08 9.13
CA LEU A 5 -22.40 2.76 10.35
C LEU A 5 -23.38 1.86 11.12
N ARG A 6 -24.33 1.25 10.41
CA ARG A 6 -25.28 0.31 11.02
C ARG A 6 -24.59 -0.91 11.62
N ALA A 7 -23.58 -1.48 10.96
CA ALA A 7 -22.79 -2.59 11.50
C ALA A 7 -21.96 -2.22 12.75
N ARG A 8 -21.78 -0.92 13.04
CA ARG A 8 -21.14 -0.43 14.27
C ARG A 8 -22.13 -0.27 15.42
N ASP A 9 -23.36 0.15 15.12
CA ASP A 9 -24.36 0.54 16.12
C ASP A 9 -25.44 -0.53 16.39
N ASP A 10 -25.62 -1.49 15.47
CA ASP A 10 -26.62 -2.58 15.54
C ASP A 10 -25.93 -3.94 15.68
N THR A 11 -25.92 -4.46 16.92
CA THR A 11 -25.29 -5.74 17.29
C THR A 11 -25.89 -6.93 16.52
N ASP A 12 -27.20 -6.94 16.30
CA ASP A 12 -27.87 -8.06 15.62
C ASP A 12 -27.53 -8.09 14.13
N TYR A 13 -27.47 -6.91 13.50
CA TYR A 13 -26.99 -6.78 12.13
C TYR A 13 -25.50 -7.16 12.00
N ARG A 14 -24.67 -6.78 12.97
CA ARG A 14 -23.25 -7.18 12.99
C ARG A 14 -23.10 -8.70 13.11
N LEU A 15 -23.90 -9.36 13.95
CA LEU A 15 -23.91 -10.81 14.10
C LEU A 15 -24.42 -11.53 12.85
N SER A 16 -25.41 -10.98 12.13
CA SER A 16 -25.86 -11.58 10.86
C SER A 16 -24.76 -11.50 9.80
N LEU A 17 -24.07 -10.37 9.69
CA LEU A 17 -22.93 -10.22 8.78
C LEU A 17 -21.83 -11.24 9.07
N LEU A 18 -21.49 -11.51 10.34
CA LEU A 18 -20.49 -12.52 10.68
C LEU A 18 -20.88 -13.92 10.20
N LYS A 19 -22.16 -14.30 10.31
CA LYS A 19 -22.65 -15.60 9.81
C LYS A 19 -22.62 -15.71 8.29
N ASP A 20 -22.83 -14.60 7.59
CA ASP A 20 -22.75 -14.58 6.13
C ASP A 20 -21.30 -14.59 5.65
N ILE A 21 -20.40 -13.90 6.35
CA ILE A 21 -18.94 -13.95 6.12
C ILE A 21 -18.40 -15.36 6.34
N GLU A 22 -18.85 -16.05 7.40
CA GLU A 22 -18.51 -17.46 7.65
C GLU A 22 -18.90 -18.38 6.48
N LYS A 23 -19.89 -18.00 5.67
CA LYS A 23 -20.29 -18.75 4.46
C LYS A 23 -19.61 -18.26 3.18
N GLY A 24 -18.66 -17.32 3.27
CA GLY A 24 -17.94 -16.79 2.12
C GLY A 24 -18.60 -15.59 1.42
N ASP A 25 -19.54 -14.88 2.05
CA ASP A 25 -20.19 -13.72 1.43
C ASP A 25 -19.28 -12.47 1.39
N HIS A 26 -18.72 -12.18 0.21
CA HIS A 26 -17.90 -10.98 -0.07
C HIS A 26 -18.63 -9.66 0.19
N THR A 27 -19.94 -9.61 -0.09
CA THR A 27 -20.75 -8.41 0.15
C THR A 27 -20.90 -8.17 1.64
N ALA A 28 -21.11 -9.23 2.43
CA ALA A 28 -21.16 -9.14 3.88
C ALA A 28 -19.82 -8.66 4.46
N LEU A 29 -18.69 -9.16 3.93
CA LEU A 29 -17.34 -8.72 4.32
C LEU A 29 -17.12 -7.22 4.03
N SER A 30 -17.48 -6.77 2.83
CA SER A 30 -17.38 -5.36 2.43
C SER A 30 -18.23 -4.43 3.30
N ARG A 31 -19.42 -4.89 3.70
CA ARG A 31 -20.33 -4.17 4.61
C ARG A 31 -19.84 -4.14 6.06
N PHE A 32 -19.18 -5.21 6.52
CA PHE A 32 -18.59 -5.26 7.86
C PHE A 32 -17.42 -4.29 8.00
N GLY A 33 -16.57 -4.21 6.96
CA GLY A 33 -15.55 -3.18 6.80
C GLY A 33 -14.24 -3.44 7.55
N ASP A 34 -14.28 -3.55 8.87
CA ASP A 34 -13.07 -3.76 9.67
C ASP A 34 -12.70 -5.25 9.77
N VAL A 35 -11.68 -5.66 9.01
CA VAL A 35 -11.25 -7.07 8.97
C VAL A 35 -10.54 -7.51 10.25
N GLU A 36 -9.99 -6.61 11.06
CA GLU A 36 -9.27 -6.97 12.29
C GLU A 36 -10.22 -7.54 13.36
N SER A 37 -11.45 -7.03 13.42
CA SER A 37 -12.46 -7.41 14.42
C SER A 37 -13.33 -8.60 14.03
N LEU A 38 -12.95 -9.36 13.00
CA LEU A 38 -13.65 -10.59 12.60
C LEU A 38 -13.44 -11.70 13.63
N THR A 39 -14.46 -12.55 13.80
CA THR A 39 -14.37 -13.74 14.64
C THR A 39 -13.63 -14.86 13.91
N GLU A 40 -12.96 -15.75 14.65
CA GLU A 40 -12.24 -16.89 14.05
C GLU A 40 -13.10 -17.74 13.09
N PRO A 41 -14.36 -18.11 13.42
CA PRO A 41 -15.21 -18.85 12.49
C PRO A 41 -15.47 -18.09 11.19
N ALA A 42 -15.76 -16.79 11.27
CA ALA A 42 -15.99 -15.96 10.10
C ALA A 42 -14.75 -15.85 9.22
N VAL A 43 -13.57 -15.64 9.84
CA VAL A 43 -12.29 -15.61 9.12
C VAL A 43 -12.02 -16.94 8.42
N ARG A 44 -12.19 -18.07 9.11
CA ARG A 44 -11.91 -19.41 8.56
C ARG A 44 -12.78 -19.71 7.34
N GLY A 45 -14.09 -19.54 7.45
CA GLY A 45 -15.01 -19.82 6.34
C GLY A 45 -14.80 -18.91 5.14
N MET A 46 -14.47 -17.63 5.38
CA MET A 46 -14.10 -16.71 4.31
C MET A 46 -12.76 -17.09 3.65
N LEU A 47 -11.74 -17.44 4.44
CA LEU A 47 -10.44 -17.87 3.92
C LEU A 47 -10.56 -19.15 3.08
N GLU A 48 -11.38 -20.12 3.49
CA GLU A 48 -11.64 -21.35 2.72
C GLU A 48 -12.32 -21.04 1.37
N THR A 49 -13.29 -20.14 1.37
CA THR A 49 -13.96 -19.68 0.14
C THR A 49 -12.97 -18.99 -0.80
N LEU A 50 -12.24 -18.00 -0.30
CA LEU A 50 -11.22 -17.27 -1.06
C LEU A 50 -10.12 -18.20 -1.58
N ALA A 51 -9.67 -19.17 -0.78
CA ALA A 51 -8.69 -20.14 -1.21
C ALA A 51 -9.16 -20.96 -2.42
N SER A 52 -10.43 -21.37 -2.42
CA SER A 52 -11.03 -22.09 -3.56
C SER A 52 -11.16 -21.20 -4.79
N GLU A 53 -11.59 -19.95 -4.62
CA GLU A 53 -11.71 -18.98 -5.71
C GLU A 53 -10.35 -18.67 -6.34
N VAL A 54 -9.33 -18.40 -5.51
CA VAL A 54 -7.96 -18.14 -5.99
C VAL A 54 -7.43 -19.32 -6.78
N ARG A 55 -7.63 -20.56 -6.31
CA ARG A 55 -7.25 -21.76 -7.08
C ARG A 55 -7.98 -21.87 -8.40
N HIS A 56 -9.27 -21.51 -8.44
CA HIS A 56 -10.03 -21.48 -9.68
C HIS A 56 -9.45 -20.48 -10.67
N VAL A 57 -9.16 -19.25 -10.21
CA VAL A 57 -8.52 -18.20 -11.02
C VAL A 57 -7.15 -18.65 -11.52
N THR A 58 -6.30 -19.23 -10.66
CA THR A 58 -4.99 -19.79 -11.04
C THR A 58 -5.14 -20.86 -12.11
N ALA A 59 -6.10 -21.79 -11.96
CA ALA A 59 -6.33 -22.86 -12.92
C ALA A 59 -6.83 -22.35 -14.29
N MET A 60 -7.57 -21.24 -14.29
CA MET A 60 -8.10 -20.59 -15.49
C MET A 60 -7.10 -19.61 -16.14
N ALA A 61 -5.94 -19.38 -15.53
CA ALA A 61 -4.94 -18.45 -16.03
C ALA A 61 -4.50 -18.79 -17.48
N GLY A 62 -4.56 -17.79 -18.35
CA GLY A 62 -4.30 -17.92 -19.79
C GLY A 62 -5.50 -18.40 -20.62
N GLY A 63 -6.66 -18.65 -20.01
CA GLY A 63 -7.93 -18.80 -20.72
C GLY A 63 -8.57 -17.44 -21.05
N LEU A 64 -9.47 -17.38 -22.03
CA LEU A 64 -10.27 -16.18 -22.38
C LEU A 64 -11.36 -15.84 -21.34
N ALA A 65 -11.21 -16.30 -20.10
CA ALA A 65 -12.17 -16.06 -19.04
C ALA A 65 -11.99 -14.65 -18.49
N TYR A 66 -13.01 -13.81 -18.63
CA TYR A 66 -13.11 -12.53 -17.94
C TYR A 66 -13.76 -12.81 -16.57
N ASP A 67 -12.95 -12.84 -15.51
CA ASP A 67 -13.44 -13.00 -14.14
C ASP A 67 -12.82 -11.94 -13.23
N ASP A 68 -13.56 -11.50 -12.21
CA ASP A 68 -13.16 -10.48 -11.23
C ASP A 68 -12.19 -11.05 -10.16
N GLY A 69 -11.42 -12.08 -10.54
CA GLY A 69 -10.62 -12.91 -9.65
C GLY A 69 -9.56 -12.16 -8.84
N GLY A 70 -9.06 -11.04 -9.36
CA GLY A 70 -8.07 -10.19 -8.68
C GLY A 70 -8.55 -9.66 -7.31
N ASN A 71 -9.87 -9.47 -7.13
CA ASN A 71 -10.42 -9.04 -5.84
C ASN A 71 -10.35 -10.14 -4.78
N SER A 72 -10.57 -11.41 -5.15
CA SER A 72 -10.46 -12.54 -4.23
C SER A 72 -9.02 -12.76 -3.79
N VAL A 73 -8.04 -12.70 -4.72
CA VAL A 73 -6.61 -12.83 -4.39
C VAL A 73 -6.17 -11.73 -3.41
N ARG A 74 -6.53 -10.48 -3.70
CA ARG A 74 -6.23 -9.34 -2.82
C ARG A 74 -6.84 -9.52 -1.43
N THR A 75 -8.08 -9.99 -1.35
CA THR A 75 -8.81 -10.19 -0.09
C THR A 75 -8.20 -11.33 0.74
N LEU A 76 -7.80 -12.42 0.08
CA LEU A 76 -7.07 -13.53 0.72
C LEU A 76 -5.78 -13.03 1.39
N VAL A 77 -4.95 -12.28 0.65
CA VAL A 77 -3.71 -11.71 1.20
C VAL A 77 -4.00 -10.77 2.37
N LEU A 78 -5.03 -9.92 2.27
CA LEU A 78 -5.42 -9.03 3.36
C LEU A 78 -5.79 -9.81 4.62
N LEU A 79 -6.62 -10.85 4.52
CA LEU A 79 -7.02 -11.65 5.67
C LEU A 79 -5.86 -12.45 6.26
N ASN A 80 -4.99 -13.03 5.43
CA ASN A 80 -3.78 -13.71 5.90
C ASN A 80 -2.87 -12.78 6.73
N LEU A 81 -2.74 -11.52 6.32
CA LEU A 81 -1.94 -10.51 7.04
C LEU A 81 -2.56 -10.10 8.38
N TRP A 82 -3.88 -9.96 8.44
CA TRP A 82 -4.57 -9.56 9.68
C TRP A 82 -4.82 -10.71 10.64
N HIS A 83 -4.88 -11.95 10.13
CA HIS A 83 -5.16 -13.16 10.90
C HIS A 83 -4.08 -14.23 10.69
N PRO A 84 -2.82 -13.97 11.09
CA PRO A 84 -1.67 -14.84 10.77
C PRO A 84 -1.79 -16.27 11.32
N LYS A 85 -2.55 -16.49 12.40
CA LYS A 85 -2.79 -17.83 12.98
C LYS A 85 -3.70 -18.70 12.12
N LEU A 86 -4.51 -18.10 11.26
CA LEU A 86 -5.49 -18.78 10.40
C LEU A 86 -5.10 -18.71 8.92
N ALA A 87 -3.98 -18.06 8.60
CA ALA A 87 -3.60 -17.73 7.25
C ALA A 87 -3.48 -18.97 6.34
N LEU A 88 -4.02 -18.84 5.13
CA LEU A 88 -3.92 -19.84 4.06
C LEU A 88 -3.07 -19.26 2.93
N TRP A 89 -1.74 -19.39 3.04
CA TRP A 89 -0.80 -18.85 2.05
C TRP A 89 -0.66 -19.69 0.78
N GLU A 90 -0.93 -21.00 0.86
CA GLU A 90 -0.72 -21.93 -0.25
C GLU A 90 -1.39 -21.50 -1.57
N PRO A 91 -2.70 -21.14 -1.60
CA PRO A 91 -3.35 -20.72 -2.83
C PRO A 91 -2.71 -19.47 -3.45
N PHE A 92 -2.22 -18.56 -2.61
CA PHE A 92 -1.54 -17.36 -3.08
C PHE A 92 -0.13 -17.66 -3.64
N LEU A 93 0.59 -18.59 -3.03
CA LEU A 93 1.89 -19.06 -3.56
C LEU A 93 1.71 -19.75 -4.92
N GLU A 94 0.73 -20.65 -5.03
CA GLU A 94 0.33 -21.28 -6.30
C GLU A 94 0.01 -20.22 -7.36
N PHE A 95 -0.75 -19.18 -6.99
CA PHE A 95 -1.08 -18.06 -7.88
C PHE A 95 0.14 -17.24 -8.32
N LEU A 96 1.08 -16.94 -7.40
CA LEU A 96 2.31 -16.22 -7.74
C LEU A 96 3.23 -17.03 -8.68
N GLU A 97 3.22 -18.35 -8.56
CA GLU A 97 4.02 -19.27 -9.37
C GLU A 97 3.49 -19.49 -10.78
N GLU A 98 2.19 -19.32 -11.00
CA GLU A 98 1.58 -19.46 -12.32
C GLU A 98 1.95 -18.30 -13.26
N SER A 99 2.84 -18.59 -14.21
CA SER A 99 3.37 -17.62 -15.18
C SER A 99 2.33 -16.95 -16.09
N ARG A 100 1.15 -17.55 -16.27
CA ARG A 100 0.08 -17.07 -17.15
C ARG A 100 -0.92 -16.14 -16.46
N VAL A 101 -0.77 -15.92 -15.15
CA VAL A 101 -1.59 -14.96 -14.41
C VAL A 101 -1.41 -13.56 -15.00
N SER A 102 -2.52 -12.83 -15.14
CA SER A 102 -2.50 -11.45 -15.59
C SER A 102 -1.74 -10.57 -14.60
N LYS A 103 -0.92 -9.66 -15.11
CA LYS A 103 -0.23 -8.69 -14.25
C LYS A 103 -1.22 -7.75 -13.55
N ASP A 104 -2.38 -7.51 -14.13
CA ASP A 104 -3.43 -6.69 -13.51
C ASP A 104 -3.99 -7.34 -12.25
N ASP A 105 -4.16 -8.68 -12.25
CA ASP A 105 -4.63 -9.42 -11.07
C ASP A 105 -3.60 -9.39 -9.93
N LEU A 106 -2.32 -9.22 -10.25
CA LEU A 106 -1.23 -9.09 -9.28
C LEU A 106 -1.17 -7.71 -8.61
N VAL A 107 -1.65 -6.64 -9.25
CA VAL A 107 -1.52 -5.26 -8.73
C VAL A 107 -2.13 -5.13 -7.35
N GLY A 108 -3.35 -5.63 -7.18
CA GLY A 108 -4.11 -5.50 -5.94
C GLY A 108 -3.44 -6.20 -4.76
N CYS A 109 -3.04 -7.46 -4.94
CA CYS A 109 -2.44 -8.28 -3.89
C CYS A 109 -1.01 -7.83 -3.55
N LEU A 110 -0.17 -7.51 -4.55
CA LEU A 110 1.19 -7.00 -4.31
C LEU A 110 1.17 -5.65 -3.59
N SER A 111 0.22 -4.77 -3.94
CA SER A 111 0.06 -3.49 -3.24
C SER A 111 -0.34 -3.66 -1.77
N VAL A 112 -1.21 -4.62 -1.45
CA VAL A 112 -1.58 -4.94 -0.07
C VAL A 112 -0.38 -5.51 0.69
N LEU A 113 0.33 -6.47 0.08
CA LEU A 113 1.49 -7.13 0.69
C LEU A 113 2.62 -6.13 0.97
N GLY A 114 2.95 -5.28 -0.01
CA GLY A 114 3.98 -4.25 0.12
C GLY A 114 3.73 -3.26 1.24
N ARG A 115 2.47 -3.00 1.61
CA ARG A 115 2.11 -2.05 2.69
C ARG A 115 2.18 -2.67 4.10
N ALA A 116 2.32 -3.99 4.23
CA ALA A 116 2.08 -4.70 5.49
C ALA A 116 3.34 -5.33 6.12
N SER A 117 4.50 -4.65 6.07
CA SER A 117 5.80 -5.21 6.49
C SER A 117 5.90 -5.76 7.90
N LEU A 118 5.03 -5.34 8.83
CA LEU A 118 5.09 -5.77 10.23
C LEU A 118 4.22 -7.01 10.53
N LYS A 119 3.55 -7.57 9.52
CA LYS A 119 2.53 -8.63 9.71
C LYS A 119 2.85 -9.94 9.01
N ILE A 120 3.91 -9.98 8.22
CA ILE A 120 4.32 -11.18 7.47
C ILE A 120 5.31 -11.94 8.34
N THR A 121 4.81 -12.87 9.17
CA THR A 121 5.65 -13.66 10.09
C THR A 121 5.72 -15.14 9.71
N ALA A 122 4.65 -15.68 9.12
CA ALA A 122 4.64 -17.02 8.52
C ALA A 122 4.85 -16.89 7.00
N ASP A 123 5.62 -17.82 6.42
CA ASP A 123 5.85 -17.99 4.97
C ASP A 123 6.71 -16.91 4.26
N SER A 124 7.43 -16.05 4.99
CA SER A 124 8.29 -15.02 4.38
C SER A 124 9.32 -15.59 3.39
N GLU A 125 10.02 -16.66 3.77
CA GLU A 125 11.00 -17.32 2.90
C GLU A 125 10.37 -17.87 1.61
N ARG A 126 9.15 -18.41 1.70
CA ARG A 126 8.43 -18.98 0.55
C ARG A 126 7.92 -17.89 -0.40
N LEU A 127 7.56 -16.73 0.13
CA LEU A 127 7.14 -15.57 -0.66
C LEU A 127 8.33 -14.88 -1.35
N ALA A 128 9.52 -14.91 -0.77
CA ALA A 128 10.66 -14.16 -1.27
C ALA A 128 11.06 -14.54 -2.71
N ALA A 129 11.15 -15.84 -3.02
CA ALA A 129 11.59 -16.30 -4.33
C ALA A 129 10.62 -15.95 -5.48
N PRO A 130 9.30 -16.20 -5.39
CA PRO A 130 8.33 -15.75 -6.39
C PRO A 130 8.33 -14.23 -6.58
N LEU A 131 8.44 -13.44 -5.49
CA LEU A 131 8.47 -11.98 -5.58
C LEU A 131 9.76 -11.47 -6.23
N ARG A 132 10.91 -12.08 -5.94
CA ARG A 132 12.19 -11.79 -6.62
C ARG A 132 12.10 -12.05 -8.11
N ARG A 133 11.46 -13.16 -8.51
CA ARG A 133 11.22 -13.47 -9.93
C ARG A 133 10.37 -12.39 -10.59
N LEU A 134 9.23 -12.01 -10.00
CA LEU A 134 8.36 -10.96 -10.54
C LEU A 134 9.07 -9.61 -10.63
N MET A 135 9.90 -9.26 -9.65
CA MET A 135 10.68 -8.02 -9.65
C MET A 135 11.70 -7.96 -10.80
N THR A 136 12.27 -9.11 -11.19
CA THR A 136 13.37 -9.21 -12.17
C THR A 136 12.92 -9.71 -13.55
N GLU A 137 11.62 -9.94 -13.73
CA GLU A 137 11.05 -10.48 -14.95
C GLU A 137 11.35 -9.57 -16.15
N LYS A 138 11.71 -10.20 -17.28
CA LYS A 138 11.93 -9.48 -18.55
C LYS A 138 10.58 -9.25 -19.22
N GLY A 139 10.28 -7.98 -19.48
CA GLY A 139 8.95 -7.54 -19.90
C GLY A 139 8.56 -6.38 -18.99
N GLY A 140 8.10 -5.29 -19.60
CA GLY A 140 7.60 -4.12 -18.88
C GLY A 140 6.21 -3.77 -19.39
N GLU A 141 5.72 -2.58 -19.03
CA GLU A 141 4.51 -2.00 -19.60
C GLU A 141 4.56 -2.16 -21.12
N GLY A 142 3.45 -2.59 -21.72
CA GLY A 142 3.33 -2.72 -23.16
C GLY A 142 1.89 -2.61 -23.60
N GLU A 143 1.68 -2.52 -24.89
CA GLU A 143 0.35 -2.36 -25.49
C GLU A 143 -0.16 -3.72 -26.00
N TRP A 144 -1.38 -4.06 -25.63
CA TRP A 144 -2.15 -5.13 -26.25
C TRP A 144 -3.41 -4.54 -26.92
N LEU A 145 -4.09 -5.33 -27.75
CA LEU A 145 -5.24 -4.92 -28.57
C LEU A 145 -6.39 -4.22 -27.80
N PHE A 146 -6.41 -4.31 -26.46
CA PHE A 146 -7.44 -3.72 -25.59
C PHE A 146 -6.90 -2.85 -24.45
N GLY A 147 -5.60 -2.48 -24.44
CA GLY A 147 -5.04 -1.58 -23.42
C GLY A 147 -3.56 -1.84 -23.09
N GLU A 148 -3.06 -1.08 -22.11
CA GLU A 148 -1.74 -1.29 -21.49
C GLU A 148 -1.84 -2.38 -20.41
N TRP A 149 -0.86 -3.27 -20.32
CA TRP A 149 -0.77 -4.23 -19.20
C TRP A 149 0.14 -3.69 -18.09
N ALA A 150 -0.24 -3.92 -16.83
CA ALA A 150 0.48 -3.36 -15.69
C ALA A 150 1.92 -3.89 -15.54
N ASP A 151 2.86 -2.98 -15.24
CA ASP A 151 4.19 -3.36 -14.75
C ASP A 151 4.18 -3.51 -13.24
N VAL A 152 4.28 -4.77 -12.82
CA VAL A 152 4.25 -5.15 -11.39
C VAL A 152 5.63 -5.18 -10.75
N ARG A 153 6.73 -4.92 -11.48
CA ARG A 153 8.10 -5.07 -10.94
C ARG A 153 8.34 -4.17 -9.73
N GLY A 154 7.84 -2.93 -9.77
CA GLY A 154 7.89 -2.02 -8.64
C GLY A 154 7.10 -2.53 -7.42
N LEU A 155 5.87 -2.99 -7.64
CA LEU A 155 5.02 -3.53 -6.57
C LEU A 155 5.57 -4.83 -6.00
N ALA A 156 6.16 -5.69 -6.83
CA ALA A 156 6.85 -6.90 -6.42
C ALA A 156 8.08 -6.56 -5.56
N ALA A 157 8.84 -5.51 -5.90
CA ALA A 157 9.93 -5.02 -5.06
C ALA A 157 9.42 -4.49 -3.70
N GLU A 158 8.31 -3.74 -3.67
CA GLU A 158 7.72 -3.25 -2.42
C GLU A 158 7.24 -4.42 -1.54
N ALA A 159 6.63 -5.44 -2.15
CA ALA A 159 6.21 -6.67 -1.49
C ALA A 159 7.40 -7.48 -0.97
N LEU A 160 8.43 -7.67 -1.80
CA LEU A 160 9.66 -8.37 -1.42
C LEU A 160 10.34 -7.68 -0.24
N PHE A 161 10.49 -6.37 -0.29
CA PHE A 161 11.02 -5.57 0.82
C PHE A 161 10.16 -5.66 2.09
N ALA A 162 8.83 -5.80 1.94
CA ALA A 162 7.94 -5.96 3.09
C ALA A 162 8.07 -7.34 3.75
N VAL A 163 8.34 -8.38 2.95
CA VAL A 163 8.58 -9.75 3.39
C VAL A 163 9.95 -9.90 4.06
N ASP A 164 10.97 -9.33 3.45
CA ASP A 164 12.36 -9.35 3.92
C ASP A 164 13.04 -8.01 3.55
N PRO A 165 13.26 -7.10 4.51
CA PRO A 165 13.87 -5.79 4.24
C PRO A 165 15.27 -5.85 3.62
N ASP A 166 16.01 -6.95 3.80
CA ASP A 166 17.37 -7.12 3.28
C ASP A 166 17.40 -7.76 1.87
N SER A 167 16.26 -8.24 1.39
CA SER A 167 16.15 -8.94 0.09
C SER A 167 16.14 -8.03 -1.14
N VAL A 168 15.93 -6.72 -0.95
CA VAL A 168 16.08 -5.71 -2.00
C VAL A 168 17.43 -5.04 -1.82
N THR A 169 18.29 -5.11 -2.82
CA THR A 169 19.66 -4.57 -2.78
C THR A 169 19.68 -3.09 -3.17
N GLU A 170 20.85 -2.45 -3.15
CA GLU A 170 21.03 -1.10 -3.70
C GLU A 170 20.95 -1.09 -5.24
N GLU A 171 21.50 -2.12 -5.89
CA GLU A 171 21.43 -2.28 -7.35
C GLU A 171 19.98 -2.44 -7.84
N ASP A 172 19.15 -3.15 -7.07
CA ASP A 172 17.71 -3.27 -7.34
C ASP A 172 17.03 -1.90 -7.30
N ILE A 173 17.37 -1.06 -6.31
CA ILE A 173 16.84 0.30 -6.20
C ILE A 173 17.27 1.16 -7.39
N TRP A 174 18.54 1.12 -7.78
CA TRP A 174 19.00 1.86 -8.95
C TRP A 174 18.31 1.43 -10.24
N THR A 175 18.00 0.14 -10.37
CA THR A 175 17.25 -0.39 -11.51
C THR A 175 15.83 0.17 -11.54
N LEU A 176 15.12 0.15 -10.41
CA LEU A 176 13.77 0.73 -10.31
C LEU A 176 13.75 2.23 -10.59
N MET A 177 14.75 2.98 -10.11
CA MET A 177 14.86 4.43 -10.35
C MET A 177 15.02 4.78 -11.83
N ARG A 178 15.64 3.89 -12.63
CA ARG A 178 15.79 4.05 -14.08
C ARG A 178 14.62 3.49 -14.90
N GLY A 179 13.65 2.88 -14.23
CA GLY A 179 12.51 2.22 -14.84
C GLY A 179 11.34 3.14 -15.19
N SER A 180 10.14 2.54 -15.32
CA SER A 180 8.90 3.28 -15.54
C SER A 180 8.51 4.13 -14.32
N SER A 181 7.54 5.03 -14.48
CA SER A 181 7.02 5.84 -13.35
C SER A 181 6.55 4.96 -12.19
N GLY A 182 5.89 3.83 -12.46
CA GLY A 182 5.49 2.88 -11.42
C GLY A 182 6.67 2.32 -10.63
N GLN A 183 7.80 2.03 -11.30
CA GLN A 183 9.02 1.59 -10.63
C GLN A 183 9.68 2.70 -9.81
N GLN A 184 9.70 3.93 -10.32
CA GLN A 184 10.20 5.09 -9.58
C GLN A 184 9.37 5.36 -8.32
N HIS A 185 8.05 5.18 -8.39
CA HIS A 185 7.16 5.29 -7.23
C HIS A 185 7.53 4.28 -6.15
N SER A 186 7.78 3.03 -6.54
CA SER A 186 8.17 1.96 -5.65
C SER A 186 9.56 2.16 -5.07
N ALA A 187 10.53 2.61 -5.87
CA ALA A 187 11.86 2.99 -5.38
C ALA A 187 11.76 4.07 -4.29
N ALA A 188 11.02 5.15 -4.54
CA ALA A 188 10.81 6.22 -3.56
C ALA A 188 10.20 5.69 -2.26
N ARG A 189 9.23 4.76 -2.34
CA ARG A 189 8.61 4.15 -1.17
C ARG A 189 9.57 3.24 -0.40
N ILE A 190 10.39 2.43 -1.07
CA ILE A 190 11.35 1.54 -0.42
C ILE A 190 12.46 2.33 0.26
N ILE A 191 13.10 3.27 -0.45
CA ILE A 191 14.16 4.15 0.10
C ILE A 191 13.66 4.83 1.37
N ALA A 192 12.46 5.43 1.30
CA ALA A 192 11.88 6.12 2.45
C ALA A 192 11.61 5.20 3.64
N ARG A 193 11.25 3.93 3.41
CA ARG A 193 10.97 2.96 4.47
C ARG A 193 12.22 2.34 5.08
N ARG A 194 13.35 2.35 4.38
CA ARG A 194 14.65 1.94 4.95
C ARG A 194 15.15 2.92 6.01
N GLU A 195 14.72 4.18 5.93
CA GLU A 195 15.04 5.22 6.91
C GLU A 195 16.56 5.44 7.11
N LYS A 196 17.34 5.11 6.08
CA LYS A 196 18.80 5.26 6.06
C LYS A 196 19.17 6.67 5.61
N ALA A 197 19.75 7.47 6.50
CA ALA A 197 20.14 8.85 6.18
C ALA A 197 21.18 8.91 5.03
N GLU A 198 21.95 7.84 4.84
CA GLU A 198 22.93 7.69 3.77
C GLU A 198 22.25 7.64 2.39
N GLU A 199 21.02 7.11 2.31
CA GLU A 199 20.23 7.02 1.08
C GLU A 199 19.52 8.35 0.73
N PHE A 200 19.71 9.42 1.51
CA PHE A 200 19.10 10.73 1.26
C PHE A 200 19.37 11.25 -0.16
N GLY A 201 20.56 10.99 -0.71
CA GLY A 201 20.92 11.38 -2.08
C GLY A 201 20.00 10.76 -3.15
N LEU A 202 19.44 9.58 -2.89
CA LEU A 202 18.49 8.92 -3.81
C LEU A 202 17.13 9.64 -3.81
N LEU A 203 16.67 10.12 -2.65
CA LEU A 203 15.45 10.95 -2.57
C LEU A 203 15.64 12.31 -3.24
N VAL A 204 16.84 12.91 -3.12
CA VAL A 204 17.20 14.12 -3.86
C VAL A 204 17.08 13.88 -5.37
N ALA A 205 17.63 12.78 -5.89
CA ALA A 205 17.52 12.45 -7.31
C ALA A 205 16.05 12.29 -7.76
N LEU A 206 15.23 11.54 -7.00
CA LEU A 206 13.81 11.33 -7.33
C LEU A 206 12.95 12.59 -7.19
N SER A 207 13.34 13.54 -6.35
CA SER A 207 12.65 14.84 -6.25
C SER A 207 12.73 15.68 -7.52
N ALA A 208 13.71 15.39 -8.39
CA ALA A 208 13.90 16.04 -9.69
C ALA A 208 13.24 15.27 -10.84
N SER A 209 12.45 14.21 -10.57
CA SER A 209 11.74 13.45 -11.60
C SER A 209 10.74 14.34 -12.35
N ASP A 210 10.64 14.14 -13.66
CA ASP A 210 9.62 14.78 -14.51
C ASP A 210 8.20 14.30 -14.17
N ASP A 211 8.07 13.12 -13.57
CA ASP A 211 6.79 12.61 -13.09
C ASP A 211 6.39 13.27 -11.76
N THR A 212 5.32 14.06 -11.80
CA THR A 212 4.77 14.73 -10.64
C THR A 212 4.30 13.76 -9.55
N SER A 213 3.85 12.55 -9.92
CA SER A 213 3.45 11.53 -8.94
C SER A 213 4.65 11.04 -8.12
N THR A 214 5.80 10.80 -8.77
CA THR A 214 7.07 10.50 -8.11
C THR A 214 7.45 11.61 -7.13
N ARG A 215 7.42 12.88 -7.57
CA ARG A 215 7.72 14.03 -6.70
C ARG A 215 6.76 14.14 -5.52
N ALA A 216 5.47 13.89 -5.72
CA ALA A 216 4.48 13.87 -4.65
C ALA A 216 4.74 12.76 -3.61
N ILE A 217 5.13 11.56 -4.07
CA ILE A 217 5.54 10.46 -3.17
C ILE A 217 6.78 10.87 -2.38
N VAL A 218 7.80 11.41 -3.02
CA VAL A 218 9.01 11.89 -2.34
C VAL A 218 8.68 12.94 -1.29
N ALA A 219 7.84 13.93 -1.61
CA ALA A 219 7.41 14.95 -0.66
C ALA A 219 6.66 14.36 0.56
N ASN A 220 5.71 13.44 0.32
CA ASN A 220 5.00 12.72 1.38
C ASN A 220 5.97 11.95 2.29
N ARG A 221 6.96 11.29 1.72
CA ARG A 221 7.93 10.48 2.46
C ARG A 221 8.96 11.32 3.21
N LEU A 222 9.45 12.39 2.61
CA LEU A 222 10.32 13.37 3.27
C LEU A 222 9.62 14.03 4.46
N ALA A 223 8.31 14.30 4.37
CA ALA A 223 7.55 14.79 5.52
C ALA A 223 7.64 13.83 6.72
N GLY A 224 7.62 12.52 6.48
CA GLY A 224 7.85 11.52 7.52
C GLY A 224 9.28 11.47 8.04
N TRP A 225 10.28 11.66 7.18
CA TRP A 225 11.67 11.76 7.62
C TRP A 225 11.88 13.01 8.49
N VAL A 226 11.29 14.15 8.12
CA VAL A 226 11.31 15.37 8.92
C VAL A 226 10.64 15.15 10.28
N SER A 227 9.48 14.50 10.33
CA SER A 227 8.79 14.22 11.59
C SER A 227 9.64 13.37 12.55
N ARG A 228 10.37 12.39 12.00
CA ARG A 228 11.24 11.48 12.77
C ARG A 228 12.68 11.96 12.93
N GLY A 229 13.05 13.14 12.43
CA GLY A 229 14.40 13.68 12.50
C GLY A 229 15.44 12.95 11.61
N ILE A 230 15.02 12.15 10.64
CA ILE A 230 15.91 11.43 9.71
C ILE A 230 16.49 12.43 8.70
N ALA A 231 17.81 12.39 8.52
CA ALA A 231 18.59 13.34 7.71
C ALA A 231 18.46 14.83 8.13
N GLY A 232 17.81 15.10 9.27
CA GLY A 232 17.73 16.41 9.94
C GLY A 232 17.42 17.58 9.00
N ALA A 233 18.21 18.65 9.11
CA ALA A 233 18.02 19.89 8.34
C ALA A 233 18.05 19.68 6.82
N ARG A 234 18.72 18.63 6.31
CA ARG A 234 18.78 18.34 4.87
C ARG A 234 17.42 17.89 4.34
N ALA A 235 16.72 17.03 5.07
CA ALA A 235 15.38 16.60 4.71
C ALA A 235 14.39 17.78 4.68
N SER A 236 14.45 18.64 5.69
CA SER A 236 13.61 19.85 5.75
C SER A 236 13.91 20.83 4.62
N ALA A 237 15.19 21.05 4.30
CA ALA A 237 15.59 21.95 3.22
C ALA A 237 15.13 21.45 1.83
N LEU A 238 15.28 20.15 1.56
CA LEU A 238 14.81 19.56 0.31
C LEU A 238 13.29 19.64 0.21
N LEU A 239 12.58 19.26 1.27
CA LEU A 239 11.13 19.35 1.32
C LEU A 239 10.67 20.78 1.05
N ASN A 240 11.27 21.79 1.69
CA ASN A 240 10.94 23.19 1.43
C ASN A 240 11.18 23.59 -0.03
N THR A 241 12.31 23.20 -0.61
CA THR A 241 12.64 23.49 -2.02
C THR A 241 11.60 22.90 -2.96
N MET A 242 11.17 21.66 -2.74
CA MET A 242 10.14 21.01 -3.55
C MET A 242 8.78 21.71 -3.46
N LEU A 243 8.50 22.38 -2.35
CA LEU A 243 7.22 23.03 -2.12
C LEU A 243 7.17 24.45 -2.67
N ASP A 244 8.32 25.09 -2.77
CA ASP A 244 8.45 26.43 -3.35
C ASP A 244 8.31 26.43 -4.89
N SER A 245 8.33 25.25 -5.54
CA SER A 245 8.16 25.12 -7.00
C SER A 245 6.73 25.41 -7.51
N GLY A 246 5.80 25.74 -6.62
CA GLY A 246 4.40 26.05 -6.94
C GLY A 246 3.50 24.83 -7.15
N GLY A 247 2.19 25.06 -7.24
CA GLY A 247 1.17 24.00 -7.40
C GLY A 247 0.55 23.53 -6.07
N THR A 248 -0.29 22.48 -6.14
CA THR A 248 -1.02 21.97 -4.96
C THR A 248 -0.83 20.48 -4.70
N GLU A 249 -0.27 19.72 -5.65
CA GLU A 249 -0.14 18.26 -5.53
C GLU A 249 0.86 17.84 -4.45
N LEU A 250 2.05 18.43 -4.43
CA LEU A 250 3.06 18.16 -3.40
C LEU A 250 2.58 18.57 -2.00
N PRO A 251 2.04 19.80 -1.80
CA PRO A 251 1.39 20.15 -0.53
C PRO A 251 0.30 19.15 -0.09
N ARG A 252 -0.56 18.70 -1.01
CA ARG A 252 -1.58 17.69 -0.69
C ARG A 252 -0.97 16.35 -0.26
N ALA A 253 0.10 15.93 -0.92
CA ALA A 253 0.81 14.71 -0.57
C ALA A 253 1.45 14.80 0.83
N VAL A 254 2.03 15.95 1.19
CA VAL A 254 2.57 16.20 2.54
C VAL A 254 1.46 16.17 3.59
N VAL A 255 0.32 16.82 3.33
CA VAL A 255 -0.80 16.80 4.29
C VAL A 255 -1.40 15.41 4.45
N ALA A 256 -1.46 14.60 3.39
CA ALA A 256 -1.90 13.21 3.48
C ALA A 256 -1.01 12.38 4.42
N HIS A 257 0.30 12.65 4.49
CA HIS A 257 1.17 12.06 5.52
C HIS A 257 0.75 12.51 6.92
N ALA A 258 0.58 13.81 7.10
CA ALA A 258 0.25 14.43 8.37
C ALA A 258 -1.08 13.94 8.99
N GLN A 259 -2.06 13.56 8.17
CA GLN A 259 -3.33 12.99 8.64
C GLN A 259 -3.21 11.64 9.35
N GLY A 260 -2.14 10.88 9.09
CA GLY A 260 -1.92 9.53 9.62
C GLY A 260 -0.77 9.40 10.60
N ALA A 261 0.00 10.47 10.84
CA ALA A 261 1.18 10.43 11.70
C ALA A 261 0.90 11.00 13.10
N PRO A 262 1.60 10.51 14.14
CA PRO A 262 1.51 11.08 15.48
C PRO A 262 1.97 12.54 15.48
N LYS A 263 1.40 13.35 16.37
CA LYS A 263 1.79 14.75 16.51
C LYS A 263 3.09 14.85 17.31
N ASP A 264 4.17 15.19 16.61
CA ASP A 264 5.49 15.48 17.16
C ASP A 264 5.98 16.89 16.73
N ASP A 265 7.19 17.26 17.15
CA ASP A 265 7.77 18.58 16.82
C ASP A 265 7.92 18.79 15.32
N GLY A 266 8.26 17.74 14.56
CA GLY A 266 8.36 17.84 13.11
C GLY A 266 6.99 17.93 12.42
N MET A 267 5.95 17.31 12.98
CA MET A 267 4.55 17.51 12.56
C MET A 267 4.10 18.95 12.78
N THR A 268 4.50 19.55 13.91
CA THR A 268 4.20 20.95 14.23
C THR A 268 4.81 21.89 13.21
N GLN A 269 6.05 21.64 12.78
CA GLN A 269 6.70 22.40 11.70
C GLN A 269 5.94 22.30 10.37
N ILE A 270 5.44 21.11 10.02
CA ILE A 270 4.62 20.91 8.83
C ILE A 270 3.31 21.70 8.94
N ILE A 271 2.59 21.58 10.07
CA ILE A 271 1.32 22.28 10.31
C ILE A 271 1.50 23.80 10.20
N ASP A 272 2.51 24.36 10.86
CA ASP A 272 2.76 25.80 10.88
C ASP A 272 3.10 26.36 9.50
N ARG A 273 3.77 25.58 8.64
CA ARG A 273 4.07 25.97 7.26
C ARG A 273 2.82 26.08 6.40
N TYR A 274 1.83 25.21 6.60
CA TYR A 274 0.69 25.05 5.68
C TYR A 274 -0.63 25.65 6.15
N LYS A 275 -0.72 26.13 7.39
CA LYS A 275 -1.95 26.73 7.92
C LYS A 275 -2.48 27.89 7.06
N ASP A 276 -1.59 28.64 6.42
CA ASP A 276 -1.91 29.81 5.57
C ASP A 276 -1.70 29.55 4.06
N HIS A 277 -1.58 28.29 3.64
CA HIS A 277 -1.32 27.94 2.24
C HIS A 277 -2.42 28.45 1.29
N LEU A 278 -2.10 28.89 0.07
CA LEU A 278 -3.07 29.50 -0.87
C LEU A 278 -4.26 28.58 -1.23
N SER A 279 -4.03 27.27 -1.28
CA SER A 279 -5.08 26.27 -1.53
C SER A 279 -5.96 26.05 -0.29
N ALA A 280 -7.27 26.30 -0.44
CA ALA A 280 -8.27 26.01 0.58
C ALA A 280 -8.32 24.52 0.98
N THR A 281 -8.08 23.62 0.02
CA THR A 281 -8.02 22.16 0.27
C THR A 281 -6.90 21.82 1.26
N VAL A 282 -5.72 22.41 1.06
CA VAL A 282 -4.56 22.20 1.94
C VAL A 282 -4.86 22.77 3.34
N ARG A 283 -5.39 24.00 3.42
CA ARG A 283 -5.76 24.62 4.70
C ARG A 283 -6.80 23.81 5.48
N ASN A 284 -7.84 23.33 4.82
CA ASN A 284 -8.89 22.53 5.46
C ASN A 284 -8.35 21.21 6.00
N ALA A 285 -7.45 20.55 5.26
CA ALA A 285 -6.84 19.31 5.70
C ALA A 285 -5.89 19.51 6.90
N ILE A 286 -5.14 20.62 6.94
CA ILE A 286 -4.35 21.03 8.13
C ILE A 286 -5.25 21.31 9.34
N ARG A 287 -6.36 22.03 9.14
CA ARG A 287 -7.31 22.32 10.22
C ARG A 287 -7.90 21.02 10.80
N SER A 288 -8.29 20.08 9.96
CA SER A 288 -8.78 18.76 10.39
C SER A 288 -7.74 17.98 11.20
N ILE A 289 -6.45 18.10 10.84
CA ILE A 289 -5.36 17.53 11.66
C ILE A 289 -5.29 18.23 13.01
N GLN A 290 -5.38 19.57 13.06
CA GLN A 290 -5.35 20.35 14.30
C GLN A 290 -6.50 19.99 15.24
N GLU A 291 -7.74 19.98 14.74
CA GLU A 291 -8.98 19.66 15.48
C GLU A 291 -8.96 18.26 16.13
N ARG A 292 -8.32 17.27 15.49
CA ARG A 292 -8.11 15.94 16.07
C ARG A 292 -7.30 15.91 17.39
N ALA A 293 -6.63 17.00 17.79
CA ALA A 293 -5.90 17.07 19.06
C ALA A 293 -6.59 17.82 20.18
N GLU A 294 -7.78 18.37 19.97
CA GLU A 294 -8.56 18.85 21.09
C GLU A 294 -9.26 17.63 21.70
N PRO A 295 -8.90 17.18 22.92
CA PRO A 295 -9.78 16.26 23.63
C PRO A 295 -11.12 16.98 23.81
N GLU A 296 -12.24 16.29 23.57
CA GLU A 296 -13.54 16.75 24.05
C GLU A 296 -13.40 16.99 25.56
N VAL A 297 -13.31 18.26 25.94
CA VAL A 297 -13.45 18.66 27.33
C VAL A 297 -14.93 18.51 27.64
N SER A 298 -15.29 17.37 28.25
CA SER A 298 -16.59 17.16 28.88
C SER A 298 -16.43 16.62 30.28
#